data_AF-A0A950UL82-F1
#
_entry.id   AF-A0A950UL82-F1
#
_cell.length_a   1.000
_cell.length_b   1.000
_cell.length_c   1.000
_cell.angle_alpha   90.00
_cell.angle_beta   90.00
_cell.angle_gamma   90.00
#
_symmetry.space_group_name_H-M   'P 1'
#
loop_
_entity.id
_entity.type
_entity.pdbx_description
1 polymer ?
#
loop_
_entity_poly.entity_id
_entity_poly.type
_entity_poly.pdbx_seq_one_letter_code
_entity_poly.pdbx_strand_id
1 'polypeptide(L)' 'MTLRCGRIKYTNDLPVYAAFDAGAIEYPGTLHADVPSRLNAMLLDGDLEMSPISAFTWAA' A
#
# COMPACT_ATOMS: atom_id res chain seq x y z
N MET A 1 13.51 6.44 -10.57
CA MET A 1 12.97 5.19 -9.99
C MET A 1 11.63 5.55 -9.40
N THR A 2 10.54 4.90 -9.81
CA THR A 2 9.17 5.22 -9.34
C THR A 2 8.87 4.37 -8.12
N LEU A 3 8.43 4.99 -7.02
CA LEU A 3 8.14 4.30 -5.75
C LEU A 3 6.89 3.39 -5.91
N ARG A 4 7.01 2.10 -5.62
CA ARG A 4 5.89 1.15 -5.60
C ARG A 4 5.36 1.01 -4.18
N CYS A 5 4.15 1.52 -3.98
CA CYS A 5 3.49 1.56 -2.68
C CYS A 5 2.30 0.61 -2.62
N GLY A 6 2.19 -0.17 -1.54
CA GLY A 6 1.00 -0.94 -1.22
C GLY A 6 -0.12 -0.07 -0.64
N ARG A 7 -1.36 -0.53 -0.81
CA ARG A 7 -2.54 -0.06 -0.08
C ARG A 7 -3.52 -1.19 0.17
N ILE A 8 -4.22 -1.19 1.31
CA ILE A 8 -5.20 -2.23 1.61
C ILE A 8 -6.47 -1.95 0.79
N LYS A 9 -6.99 -2.98 0.12
CA LYS A 9 -8.18 -2.85 -0.75
C LYS A 9 -9.52 -2.79 0.00
N TYR A 10 -9.51 -2.85 1.33
CA TYR A 10 -10.71 -2.82 2.16
C TYR A 10 -11.17 -1.38 2.39
N THR A 11 -12.44 -1.23 2.77
CA THR A 11 -13.07 0.08 3.00
C THR A 11 -12.44 0.88 4.14
N ASN A 12 -11.71 0.22 5.05
CA ASN A 12 -11.01 0.88 6.15
C ASN A 12 -9.89 1.82 5.67
N ASP A 13 -9.28 1.55 4.52
CA ASP A 13 -8.21 2.36 3.93
C ASP A 13 -8.76 3.51 3.05
N LEU A 14 -10.05 3.49 2.72
CA LEU A 14 -10.68 4.52 1.86
C LEU A 14 -10.39 5.95 2.35
N PRO A 15 -10.52 6.30 3.64
CA PRO A 15 -10.26 7.67 4.09
C PRO A 15 -8.81 8.14 3.89
N VAL A 16 -7.86 7.21 3.81
CA VAL A 16 -6.44 7.51 3.58
C VAL A 16 -6.17 7.70 2.09
N TYR A 17 -6.82 6.91 1.23
CA TYR A 17 -6.49 6.86 -0.20
C TYR A 17 -7.51 7.54 -1.14
N ALA A 18 -8.66 7.99 -0.65
CA ALA A 18 -9.74 8.54 -1.49
C ALA A 18 -9.30 9.69 -2.41
N ALA A 19 -8.41 10.57 -1.93
CA ALA A 19 -7.90 11.68 -2.75
C ALA A 19 -7.01 11.19 -3.90
N PHE A 20 -6.22 10.14 -3.67
CA PHE A 20 -5.41 9.50 -4.71
C PHE A 20 -6.29 8.77 -5.72
N ASP A 21 -7.29 8.02 -5.24
CA ASP A 21 -8.25 7.31 -6.10
C ASP A 21 -9.05 8.25 -7.01
N ALA A 22 -9.44 9.41 -6.48
CA ALA A 22 -10.16 10.44 -7.22
C ALA A 22 -9.27 11.22 -8.21
N GLY A 23 -7.94 11.00 -8.20
CA GLY A 23 -6.99 11.81 -8.96
C GLY A 23 -6.95 13.28 -8.50
N ALA A 24 -7.41 13.56 -7.28
CA ALA A 24 -7.48 14.92 -6.74
C ALA A 24 -6.09 15.47 -6.34
N ILE A 25 -5.10 14.58 -6.19
CA ILE A 25 -3.72 14.91 -5.88
C ILE A 25 -2.77 14.12 -6.78
N GLU A 26 -1.68 14.75 -7.20
CA GLU A 26 -0.62 14.08 -7.96
C GLU A 26 0.24 13.25 -7.01
N TYR A 27 0.49 11.99 -7.39
CA TYR A 27 1.38 11.10 -6.67
C TYR A 27 2.50 10.64 -7.60
N PRO A 28 3.78 10.93 -7.29
CA PRO A 28 4.91 10.59 -8.15
C PRO A 28 5.29 9.10 -8.11
N GLY A 29 4.48 8.25 -7.46
CA GLY A 29 4.66 6.81 -7.33
C GLY A 29 3.50 6.01 -7.94
N THR A 30 3.48 4.71 -7.65
CA THR A 30 2.38 3.80 -8.02
C THR A 30 1.76 3.19 -6.78
N LEU A 31 0.44 2.98 -6.81
CA LEU A 31 -0.31 2.34 -5.74
C LEU A 31 -0.78 0.96 -6.18
N HIS A 32 -0.37 -0.09 -5.47
CA HIS A 32 -0.82 -1.47 -5.64
C HIS A 32 -1.84 -1.83 -4.57
N ALA A 33 -3.06 -2.16 -4.97
CA ALA A 33 -4.14 -2.52 -4.07
C ALA A 33 -4.23 -4.03 -3.87
N ASP A 34 -4.11 -4.51 -2.64
CA ASP A 34 -4.28 -5.93 -2.32
C ASP A 34 -4.78 -6.17 -0.89
N VAL A 35 -4.91 -7.44 -0.48
CA VAL A 35 -5.18 -7.83 0.91
C VAL A 35 -3.92 -7.71 1.79
N PRO A 36 -4.06 -7.44 3.10
CA PRO A 36 -2.92 -7.22 3.99
C PRO A 36 -1.88 -8.34 3.98
N SER A 37 -2.30 -9.61 3.91
CA SER A 37 -1.36 -10.74 3.89
C SER A 37 -0.49 -10.78 2.63
N ARG A 38 -1.02 -10.37 1.48
CA ARG A 38 -0.24 -10.29 0.22
C ARG A 38 0.69 -9.09 0.24
N LEU A 39 0.21 -7.94 0.72
CA LEU A 39 1.02 -6.73 0.89
C LEU A 39 2.21 -6.97 1.83
N ASN A 40 2.00 -7.69 2.95
CA ASN A 40 3.07 -8.10 3.85
C ASN A 40 4.13 -8.92 3.11
N ALA A 41 3.73 -9.93 2.33
CA ALA A 41 4.66 -10.77 1.56
C ALA A 41 5.42 -9.95 0.51
N MET A 42 4.72 -9.17 -0.30
CA MET A 42 5.32 -8.32 -1.34
C MET A 42 6.32 -7.30 -0.77
N LEU A 43 6.05 -6.75 0.41
CA LEU A 43 6.99 -5.84 1.08
C LEU A 43 8.26 -6.58 1.52
N LEU A 44 8.13 -7.79 2.08
CA LEU A 44 9.26 -8.60 2.53
C LEU A 44 10.09 -9.17 1.36
N ASP A 45 9.44 -9.48 0.25
CA ASP A 45 10.07 -10.00 -0.98
C ASP A 45 10.73 -8.90 -1.82
N GLY A 46 10.51 -7.62 -1.48
CA GLY A 46 11.07 -6.46 -2.21
C GLY A 46 10.26 -6.04 -3.45
N ASP A 47 9.08 -6.63 -3.66
CA ASP A 47 8.18 -6.25 -4.75
C ASP A 47 7.60 -4.84 -4.54
N LEU A 48 7.47 -4.39 -3.30
CA LEU A 48 7.06 -3.04 -2.91
C LEU A 48 8.17 -2.35 -2.11
N GLU A 49 8.40 -1.06 -2.37
CA GLU A 49 9.32 -0.26 -1.55
C GLU A 49 8.67 0.25 -0.26
N MET A 50 7.34 0.36 -0.23
CA MET A 50 6.58 0.83 0.91
C MET A 50 5.20 0.18 0.91
N SER A 51 4.66 -0.17 2.06
CA SER A 51 3.31 -0.73 2.16
C SER A 51 2.78 -0.59 3.59
N PRO A 52 1.45 -0.46 3.80
CA PRO A 52 0.88 -0.85 5.08
C PRO A 52 1.27 -2.31 5.38
N ILE A 53 1.68 -2.54 6.62
CA ILE A 53 2.07 -3.84 7.15
C ILE A 53 1.30 -4.10 8.44
N SER A 54 0.86 -5.33 8.64
CA SER A 54 0.19 -5.67 9.90
C SER A 54 1.16 -5.54 11.07
N ALA A 55 0.69 -5.06 12.24
CA ALA A 55 1.52 -4.90 13.43
C ALA A 55 2.20 -6.22 13.86
N PHE A 56 1.51 -7.35 13.66
CA PHE A 56 2.08 -8.68 13.92
C PHE A 56 3.28 -8.96 13.03
N THR A 57 3.17 -8.78 11.71
CA THR A 57 4.29 -9.01 10.78
C THR A 57 5.41 -8.00 10.96
N TRP A 58 5.09 -6.74 11.28
CA TRP A 58 6.10 -5.71 11.52
C TRP A 58 6.97 -6.00 12.75
N ALA A 59 6.39 -6.60 13.78
CA ALA A 59 7.07 -6.89 15.04
C ALA A 59 7.77 -8.27 15.08
N ALA A 60 7.66 -9.06 14.01
CA ALA A 60 8.25 -10.40 13.89
C ALA A 60 9.69 -10.33 13.37
#